data_AF-A0AAE7EKM9-F1
#
_entry.id   AF-A0AAE7EKM9-F1
#
_cell.length_a   1.000
_cell.length_b   1.000
_cell.length_c   1.000
_cell.angle_alpha   90.00
_cell.angle_beta   90.00
_cell.angle_gamma   90.00
#
_symmetry.space_group_name_H-M   'P 1'
#
loop_
_entity.id
_entity.type
_entity.pdbx_description
1 polymer ?
#
loop_
_entity_poly.entity_id
_entity_poly.type
_entity_poly.pdbx_seq_one_letter_code
_entity_poly.pdbx_strand_id
1 'polypeptide(L)'
;MDVIQQKPVKRWTWADLQSSYRFWGLVVYFTAIVTSQYLFNAYSALYIRQTADLPISMIGVAVGLQQVGMLFGALLAWMASRMKSYYLLYLFSGLYLFGLFLFCFHTSNHFLIITGEVLIGMGLGAIMLIVPAFIAGAVGSVEAFVLSFGLMVTLKMVFGSSMMAIAGWLFDMERLFSSPEYFFTLLLVPVIIGTLFLLPIKASLFNCEPPVRQAIPQPVKYRDPAVTFLLFLVPFYNIYWLVKIHGEIRNYTQSAALLTPRGAGWSAFVTAFVTPVIFSTLNDNLRAIIESHGQTARYKTWLIILFAFLLPPVSAALIQSQMNEINGNLKREAQLS
;
A
#
# COMPACT_ATOMS: atom_id res chain seq x y z
N MET A 1 -14.54 14.48 -43.11
CA MET A 1 -13.42 14.05 -42.25
C MET A 1 -13.86 14.28 -40.82
N ASP A 2 -14.49 13.28 -40.21
CA ASP A 2 -14.93 13.38 -38.83
C ASP A 2 -13.71 13.34 -37.93
N VAL A 3 -13.42 14.47 -37.28
CA VAL A 3 -12.48 14.55 -36.19
C VAL A 3 -13.09 13.74 -35.06
N ILE A 4 -12.70 12.47 -34.95
CA ILE A 4 -12.93 11.67 -33.74
C ILE A 4 -12.25 12.44 -32.62
N GLN A 5 -13.03 13.23 -31.88
CA GLN A 5 -12.62 13.75 -30.59
C GLN A 5 -12.30 12.53 -29.73
N GLN A 6 -11.03 12.14 -29.69
CA GLN A 6 -10.55 11.15 -28.75
C GLN A 6 -10.88 11.70 -27.36
N LYS A 7 -11.92 11.16 -26.73
CA LYS A 7 -12.22 11.41 -25.32
C LYS A 7 -10.90 11.25 -24.57
N PRO A 8 -10.44 12.25 -23.81
CA PRO A 8 -9.18 12.15 -23.10
C PRO A 8 -9.22 10.90 -22.22
N VAL A 9 -8.22 10.03 -22.38
CA VAL A 9 -8.11 8.80 -21.59
C VAL A 9 -8.03 9.21 -20.13
N LYS A 10 -9.12 8.98 -19.38
CA LYS A 10 -9.24 9.40 -17.99
C LYS A 10 -8.32 8.52 -17.14
N ARG A 11 -7.15 9.06 -16.81
CA ARG A 11 -6.16 8.39 -15.95
C ARG A 11 -6.65 8.33 -14.51
N TRP A 12 -6.16 7.35 -13.76
CA TRP A 12 -6.55 7.16 -12.37
C TRP A 12 -5.94 8.25 -11.49
N THR A 13 -6.77 8.86 -10.65
CA THR A 13 -6.29 9.77 -9.61
C THR A 13 -5.81 8.97 -8.40
N TRP A 14 -5.03 9.62 -7.53
CA TRP A 14 -4.65 9.07 -6.23
C TRP A 14 -5.85 8.54 -5.44
N ALA A 15 -6.94 9.30 -5.43
CA ALA A 15 -8.13 8.95 -4.68
C ALA A 15 -8.94 7.81 -5.32
N ASP A 16 -8.86 7.63 -6.64
CA ASP A 16 -9.39 6.44 -7.34
C ASP A 16 -8.63 5.18 -6.92
N LEU A 17 -7.29 5.24 -6.91
CA LEU A 17 -6.46 4.10 -6.51
C LEU A 17 -6.76 3.68 -5.07
N GLN A 18 -6.64 4.59 -4.11
CA GLN A 18 -6.84 4.33 -2.68
C GLN A 18 -8.27 3.86 -2.34
N SER A 19 -9.25 4.19 -3.17
CA SER A 19 -10.64 3.72 -2.99
C SER A 19 -10.93 2.40 -3.70
N SER A 20 -9.96 1.80 -4.39
CA SER A 20 -10.16 0.60 -5.20
C SER A 20 -9.55 -0.64 -4.55
N TYR A 21 -10.26 -1.78 -4.64
CA TYR A 21 -9.72 -3.06 -4.22
C TYR A 21 -8.46 -3.43 -5.02
N ARG A 22 -8.42 -3.12 -6.33
CA ARG A 22 -7.31 -3.49 -7.22
C ARG A 22 -5.97 -2.96 -6.72
N PHE A 23 -5.97 -1.73 -6.24
CA PHE A 23 -4.80 -1.13 -5.63
C PHE A 23 -4.41 -1.85 -4.33
N TRP A 24 -5.35 -2.02 -3.39
CA TRP A 24 -5.08 -2.66 -2.11
C TRP A 24 -4.66 -4.13 -2.24
N GLY A 25 -5.24 -4.88 -3.17
CA GLY A 25 -4.83 -6.24 -3.48
C GLY A 25 -3.38 -6.31 -3.96
N LEU A 26 -2.95 -5.39 -4.82
CA LEU A 26 -1.55 -5.27 -5.24
C LEU A 26 -0.62 -4.84 -4.11
N VAL A 27 -1.05 -3.92 -3.26
CA VAL A 27 -0.27 -3.47 -2.09
C VAL A 27 -0.05 -4.64 -1.14
N VAL A 28 -1.11 -5.36 -0.75
CA VAL A 28 -1.02 -6.53 0.15
C VAL A 28 -0.19 -7.64 -0.47
N TYR A 29 -0.39 -7.93 -1.76
CA TYR A 29 0.41 -8.90 -2.50
C TYR A 29 1.91 -8.56 -2.44
N PHE A 30 2.27 -7.33 -2.78
CA PHE A 30 3.65 -6.87 -2.77
C PHE A 30 4.26 -6.92 -1.36
N THR A 31 3.56 -6.37 -0.36
CA THR A 31 4.10 -6.32 1.00
C THR A 31 4.26 -7.70 1.59
N ALA A 32 3.32 -8.63 1.34
CA ALA A 32 3.40 -9.98 1.88
C ALA A 32 4.56 -10.80 1.28
N ILE A 33 4.82 -10.67 -0.02
CA ILE A 33 5.97 -11.34 -0.65
C ILE A 33 7.28 -10.75 -0.15
N VAL A 34 7.37 -9.42 -0.05
CA VAL A 34 8.58 -8.79 0.48
C VAL A 34 8.79 -9.13 1.96
N THR A 35 7.72 -9.31 2.73
CA THR A 35 7.76 -9.79 4.12
C THR A 35 8.38 -11.19 4.20
N SER A 36 7.95 -12.12 3.35
CA SER A 36 8.59 -13.45 3.20
C SER A 36 10.07 -13.32 2.84
N GLN A 37 10.40 -12.45 1.88
CA GLN A 37 11.80 -12.25 1.48
C GLN A 37 12.68 -11.70 2.60
N TYR A 38 12.16 -10.80 3.43
CA TYR A 38 12.91 -10.30 4.58
C TYR A 38 13.23 -11.41 5.56
N LEU A 39 12.25 -12.26 5.88
CA LEU A 39 12.46 -13.43 6.73
C LEU A 39 13.49 -14.37 6.11
N PHE A 40 13.36 -14.64 4.81
CA PHE A 40 14.31 -15.46 4.05
C PHE A 40 15.73 -14.89 4.14
N ASN A 41 15.94 -13.64 3.75
CA ASN A 41 17.27 -13.02 3.71
C ASN A 41 17.95 -12.94 5.09
N ALA A 42 17.16 -12.79 6.15
CA ALA A 42 17.72 -12.73 7.50
C ALA A 42 18.26 -14.09 7.98
N TYR A 43 17.70 -15.21 7.50
CA TYR A 43 17.96 -16.53 8.08
C TYR A 43 18.35 -17.62 7.08
N SER A 44 18.30 -17.40 5.77
CA SER A 44 18.60 -18.41 4.75
C SER A 44 20.04 -18.92 4.85
N ALA A 45 21.01 -18.04 5.07
CA ALA A 45 22.40 -18.43 5.26
C ALA A 45 22.61 -19.27 6.52
N LEU A 46 21.94 -18.92 7.63
CA LEU A 46 21.97 -19.69 8.88
C LEU A 46 21.27 -21.05 8.71
N TYR A 47 20.13 -21.08 8.02
CA TYR A 47 19.40 -22.29 7.68
C TYR A 47 20.28 -23.25 6.87
N ILE A 48 20.89 -22.77 5.79
CA ILE A 48 21.83 -23.56 5.00
C ILE A 48 22.96 -24.05 5.89
N ARG A 49 23.57 -23.19 6.71
CA ARG A 49 24.70 -23.58 7.56
C ARG A 49 24.36 -24.67 8.58
N GLN A 50 23.12 -24.71 9.07
CA GLN A 50 22.68 -25.71 10.04
C GLN A 50 22.17 -27.01 9.40
N THR A 51 21.52 -26.91 8.24
CA THR A 51 20.82 -28.03 7.59
C THR A 51 21.58 -28.65 6.43
N ALA A 52 22.57 -27.95 5.88
CA ALA A 52 23.43 -28.39 4.80
C ALA A 52 24.88 -28.17 5.20
N ASP A 53 25.74 -29.16 4.96
CA ASP A 53 27.17 -29.07 5.25
C ASP A 53 27.93 -28.29 4.16
N LEU A 54 27.35 -27.15 3.76
CA LEU A 54 27.89 -26.28 2.73
C LEU A 54 28.99 -25.37 3.32
N PRO A 55 30.13 -25.22 2.63
CA PRO A 55 31.13 -24.25 3.01
C PRO A 55 30.59 -22.83 2.83
N ILE A 56 31.05 -21.90 3.66
CA ILE A 56 30.59 -20.49 3.66
C ILE A 56 30.75 -19.84 2.28
N SER A 57 31.78 -20.21 1.52
CA SER A 57 31.99 -19.73 0.15
C SER A 57 30.83 -20.10 -0.79
N MET A 58 30.30 -21.31 -0.68
CA MET A 58 29.17 -21.76 -1.51
C MET A 58 27.84 -21.12 -1.08
N ILE A 59 27.68 -20.81 0.21
CA ILE A 59 26.54 -20.00 0.69
C ILE A 59 26.60 -18.61 0.05
N GLY A 60 27.79 -17.99 0.00
CA GLY A 60 28.00 -16.72 -0.69
C GLY A 60 27.65 -16.78 -2.19
N VAL A 61 28.03 -17.87 -2.87
CA VAL A 61 27.67 -18.11 -4.28
C VAL A 61 26.15 -18.24 -4.45
N ALA A 62 25.47 -18.98 -3.57
CA ALA A 62 24.02 -19.17 -3.62
C ALA A 62 23.28 -17.83 -3.49
N VAL A 63 23.68 -17.00 -2.52
CA VAL A 63 23.13 -15.64 -2.34
C VAL A 63 23.44 -14.75 -3.55
N GLY A 64 24.64 -14.84 -4.12
CA GLY A 64 24.99 -14.11 -5.35
C GLY A 64 24.13 -14.51 -6.54
N LEU A 65 23.84 -15.81 -6.70
CA LEU A 65 22.99 -16.32 -7.77
C LEU A 65 21.51 -15.94 -7.59
N GLN A 66 21.03 -15.75 -6.35
CA GLN A 66 19.72 -15.13 -6.12
C GLN A 66 19.63 -13.73 -6.76
N GLN A 67 20.67 -12.91 -6.63
CA GLN A 67 20.71 -11.57 -7.24
C GLN A 67 20.71 -11.65 -8.78
N VAL A 68 21.42 -12.62 -9.35
CA VAL A 68 21.35 -12.90 -10.80
C VAL A 68 19.93 -13.30 -11.19
N GLY A 69 19.27 -14.16 -10.40
CA GLY A 69 17.86 -14.49 -10.55
C GLY A 69 16.97 -13.24 -10.56
N MET A 70 17.20 -12.29 -9.64
CA MET A 70 16.44 -11.02 -9.61
C MET A 70 16.58 -10.20 -10.90
N LEU A 71 17.75 -10.17 -11.53
CA LEU A 71 17.94 -9.50 -12.82
C LEU A 71 17.11 -10.16 -13.92
N PHE A 72 17.10 -11.49 -13.99
CA PHE A 72 16.23 -12.22 -14.91
C PHE A 72 14.75 -12.00 -14.60
N GLY A 73 14.39 -11.93 -13.32
CA GLY A 73 13.06 -11.54 -12.87
C GLY A 73 12.64 -10.17 -13.40
N ALA A 74 13.52 -9.17 -13.32
CA ALA A 74 13.25 -7.83 -13.87
C ALA A 74 13.00 -7.86 -15.38
N LEU A 75 13.74 -8.70 -16.14
CA LEU A 75 13.47 -8.90 -17.57
C LEU A 75 12.09 -9.53 -17.81
N LEU A 76 11.71 -10.54 -17.01
CA LEU A 76 10.37 -11.15 -17.08
C LEU A 76 9.27 -10.14 -16.77
N ALA A 77 9.48 -9.26 -15.79
CA ALA A 77 8.55 -8.17 -15.50
C ALA A 77 8.42 -7.20 -16.67
N TRP A 78 9.53 -6.81 -17.30
CA TRP A 78 9.47 -5.97 -18.48
C TRP A 78 8.66 -6.64 -19.62
N MET A 79 8.89 -7.92 -19.90
CA MET A 79 8.09 -8.68 -20.87
C MET A 79 6.60 -8.72 -20.48
N ALA A 80 6.31 -9.00 -19.21
CA ALA A 80 4.96 -9.04 -18.66
C ALA A 80 4.23 -7.69 -18.77
N SER A 81 4.94 -6.59 -18.58
CA SER A 81 4.37 -5.24 -18.71
C SER A 81 3.83 -4.97 -20.11
N ARG A 82 4.45 -5.54 -21.14
CA ARG A 82 4.01 -5.43 -22.54
C ARG A 82 2.76 -6.28 -22.83
N MET A 83 2.63 -7.41 -22.16
CA MET A 83 1.48 -8.31 -22.30
C MET A 83 0.20 -7.75 -21.64
N LYS A 84 0.34 -6.75 -20.74
CA LYS A 84 -0.77 -6.14 -19.98
C LYS A 84 -1.64 -7.16 -19.23
N SER A 85 -1.06 -8.32 -18.90
CA SER A 85 -1.74 -9.42 -18.23
C SER A 85 -1.28 -9.53 -16.78
N TYR A 86 -2.22 -9.30 -15.87
CA TYR A 86 -2.03 -9.45 -14.43
C TYR A 86 -1.88 -10.91 -13.97
N TYR A 87 -2.31 -11.89 -14.78
CA TYR A 87 -2.20 -13.31 -14.42
C TYR A 87 -0.74 -13.76 -14.25
N LEU A 88 0.21 -13.01 -14.84
CA LEU A 88 1.64 -13.26 -14.68
C LEU A 88 2.12 -13.06 -13.23
N LEU A 89 1.38 -12.33 -12.39
CA LEU A 89 1.67 -12.25 -10.96
C LEU A 89 1.56 -13.61 -10.26
N TYR A 90 0.59 -14.45 -10.67
CA TYR A 90 0.48 -15.82 -10.15
C TYR A 90 1.66 -16.68 -10.58
N LEU A 91 2.14 -16.51 -11.82
CA LEU A 91 3.33 -17.20 -12.30
C LEU A 91 4.56 -16.80 -11.48
N PHE A 92 4.76 -15.50 -11.22
CA PHE A 92 5.88 -15.01 -10.41
C PHE A 92 5.81 -15.50 -8.96
N SER A 93 4.60 -15.58 -8.39
CA SER A 93 4.36 -16.21 -7.09
C SER A 93 4.72 -17.69 -7.12
N GLY A 94 4.32 -18.41 -8.18
CA GLY A 94 4.65 -19.82 -8.38
C GLY A 94 6.15 -20.07 -8.46
N LEU A 95 6.90 -19.23 -9.20
CA LEU A 95 8.37 -19.30 -9.25
C LEU A 95 8.99 -19.11 -7.87
N TYR A 96 8.51 -18.10 -7.13
CA TYR A 96 8.99 -17.80 -5.79
C TYR A 96 8.73 -18.97 -4.82
N LEU A 97 7.49 -19.49 -4.80
CA LEU A 97 7.08 -20.61 -3.95
C LEU A 97 7.81 -21.91 -4.28
N PHE A 98 7.97 -22.21 -5.57
CA PHE A 98 8.70 -23.39 -6.00
C PHE A 98 10.19 -23.27 -5.65
N GLY A 99 10.76 -22.06 -5.74
CA GLY A 99 12.11 -21.78 -5.28
C GLY A 99 12.27 -22.03 -3.77
N LEU A 100 11.34 -21.54 -2.95
CA LEU A 100 11.31 -21.81 -1.50
C LEU A 100 11.23 -23.31 -1.20
N PHE A 101 10.41 -24.06 -1.94
CA PHE A 101 10.26 -25.50 -1.77
C PHE A 101 11.57 -26.24 -2.05
N LEU A 102 12.24 -25.93 -3.16
CA LEU A 102 13.55 -26.51 -3.49
C LEU A 102 14.59 -26.17 -2.42
N PHE A 103 14.61 -24.92 -1.96
CA PHE A 103 15.53 -24.44 -0.93
C PHE A 103 15.35 -25.15 0.42
N CYS A 104 14.11 -25.27 0.91
CA CYS A 104 13.85 -25.81 2.25
C CYS A 104 14.00 -27.33 2.32
N PHE A 105 13.53 -28.09 1.32
CA PHE A 105 13.40 -29.56 1.44
C PHE A 105 14.54 -30.36 0.81
N HIS A 106 15.42 -29.75 0.00
CA HIS A 106 16.47 -30.47 -0.73
C HIS A 106 17.88 -30.09 -0.26
N THR A 107 18.07 -29.98 1.06
CA THR A 107 19.32 -29.50 1.70
C THR A 107 20.54 -30.38 1.41
N SER A 108 20.35 -31.63 1.04
CA SER A 108 21.43 -32.56 0.64
C SER A 108 21.90 -32.36 -0.81
N ASN A 109 21.12 -31.69 -1.65
CA ASN A 109 21.44 -31.49 -3.06
C ASN A 109 21.73 -30.01 -3.34
N HIS A 110 23.02 -29.67 -3.38
CA HIS A 110 23.48 -28.29 -3.58
C HIS A 110 22.94 -27.65 -4.86
N PHE A 111 22.78 -28.42 -5.93
CA PHE A 111 22.25 -27.93 -7.19
C PHE A 111 20.80 -27.46 -7.04
N LEU A 112 19.98 -28.18 -6.27
CA LEU A 112 18.58 -27.82 -6.03
C LEU A 112 18.45 -26.61 -5.11
N ILE A 113 19.30 -26.46 -4.10
CA ILE A 113 19.34 -25.26 -3.25
C ILE A 113 19.67 -24.02 -4.09
N ILE A 114 20.72 -24.11 -4.91
CA ILE A 114 21.15 -23.00 -5.79
C ILE A 114 20.06 -22.67 -6.81
N THR A 115 19.43 -23.69 -7.39
CA THR A 115 18.28 -23.49 -8.30
C THR A 115 17.13 -22.81 -7.58
N GLY A 116 16.85 -23.21 -6.33
CA GLY A 116 15.87 -22.58 -5.46
C GLY A 116 16.14 -21.10 -5.25
N GLU A 117 17.37 -20.73 -4.89
CA GLU A 117 17.80 -19.33 -4.74
C GLU A 117 17.60 -18.51 -6.02
N VAL A 118 17.98 -19.05 -7.18
CA VAL A 118 17.76 -18.39 -8.47
C VAL A 118 16.27 -18.15 -8.73
N LEU A 119 15.41 -19.13 -8.48
CA LEU A 119 13.96 -19.03 -8.69
C LEU A 119 13.30 -18.04 -7.71
N ILE A 120 13.70 -18.03 -6.45
CA ILE A 120 13.30 -17.03 -5.45
C ILE A 120 13.67 -15.63 -5.97
N GLY A 121 14.92 -15.47 -6.42
CA GLY A 121 15.40 -14.24 -7.03
C GLY A 121 14.55 -13.81 -8.22
N MET A 122 14.29 -14.71 -9.17
CA MET A 122 13.48 -14.44 -10.36
C MET A 122 12.05 -13.99 -10.01
N GLY A 123 11.36 -14.70 -9.12
CA GLY A 123 10.03 -14.33 -8.67
C GLY A 123 10.02 -12.94 -8.02
N LEU A 124 10.95 -12.70 -7.08
CA LEU A 124 11.06 -11.43 -6.38
C LEU A 124 11.39 -10.27 -7.31
N GLY A 125 12.41 -10.43 -8.17
CA GLY A 125 12.84 -9.41 -9.12
C GLY A 125 11.72 -9.01 -10.07
N ALA A 126 10.93 -9.98 -10.53
CA ALA A 126 9.75 -9.72 -11.35
C ALA A 126 8.71 -8.90 -10.59
N ILE A 127 8.37 -9.31 -9.37
CA ILE A 127 7.35 -8.65 -8.54
C ILE A 127 7.76 -7.22 -8.16
N MET A 128 9.02 -7.02 -7.80
CA MET A 128 9.58 -5.73 -7.42
C MET A 128 9.49 -4.69 -8.52
N LEU A 129 9.52 -5.11 -9.79
CA LEU A 129 9.44 -4.21 -10.93
C LEU A 129 8.01 -4.09 -11.51
N ILE A 130 7.30 -5.21 -11.64
CA ILE A 130 6.00 -5.22 -12.34
C ILE A 130 4.90 -4.49 -11.57
N VAL A 131 4.87 -4.59 -10.23
CA VAL A 131 3.81 -3.96 -9.43
C VAL A 131 3.91 -2.43 -9.50
N PRO A 132 5.10 -1.81 -9.29
CA PRO A 132 5.26 -0.37 -9.52
C PRO A 132 4.97 0.03 -10.96
N ALA A 133 5.37 -0.78 -11.95
CA ALA A 133 5.09 -0.50 -13.36
C ALA A 133 3.59 -0.45 -13.67
N PHE A 134 2.79 -1.35 -13.08
CA PHE A 134 1.33 -1.31 -13.21
C PHE A 134 0.72 -0.05 -12.59
N ILE A 135 1.23 0.41 -11.45
CA ILE A 135 0.78 1.66 -10.82
C ILE A 135 1.19 2.87 -11.68
N ALA A 136 2.43 2.90 -12.16
CA ALA A 136 2.93 3.95 -13.05
C ALA A 136 2.10 4.07 -14.34
N GLY A 137 1.71 2.93 -14.92
CA GLY A 137 0.83 2.89 -16.09
C GLY A 137 -0.61 3.37 -15.81
N ALA A 138 -1.08 3.27 -14.56
CA ALA A 138 -2.43 3.66 -14.16
C ALA A 138 -2.58 5.18 -13.95
N VAL A 139 -1.56 5.80 -13.34
CA VAL A 139 -1.65 7.18 -12.86
C VAL A 139 -1.36 8.24 -13.92
N GLY A 140 -2.00 9.39 -13.76
CA GLY A 140 -1.77 10.56 -14.61
C GLY A 140 -0.73 11.55 -14.11
N SER A 141 -0.35 11.49 -12.84
CA SER A 141 0.59 12.43 -12.24
C SER A 141 1.73 11.72 -11.54
N VAL A 142 2.90 12.37 -11.57
CA VAL A 142 4.08 11.96 -10.80
C VAL A 142 3.77 11.91 -9.31
N GLU A 143 3.00 12.87 -8.82
CA GLU A 143 2.55 12.92 -7.42
C GLU A 143 1.77 11.65 -7.03
N ALA A 144 0.76 11.25 -7.81
CA ALA A 144 -0.03 10.06 -7.51
C ALA A 144 0.82 8.77 -7.55
N PHE A 145 1.82 8.72 -8.44
CA PHE A 145 2.80 7.62 -8.45
C PHE A 145 3.63 7.60 -7.16
N VAL A 146 4.25 8.73 -6.80
CA VAL A 146 5.11 8.86 -5.61
C VAL A 146 4.35 8.49 -4.34
N LEU A 147 3.09 8.89 -4.24
CA LEU A 147 2.24 8.54 -3.09
C LEU A 147 1.93 7.05 -3.04
N SER A 148 1.62 6.44 -4.19
CA SER A 148 1.24 5.03 -4.28
C SER A 148 2.42 4.09 -4.08
N PHE A 149 3.52 4.37 -4.77
CA PHE A 149 4.75 3.61 -4.65
C PHE A 149 5.44 3.88 -3.30
N GLY A 150 5.47 5.14 -2.85
CA GLY A 150 5.99 5.53 -1.54
C GLY A 150 5.29 4.79 -0.40
N LEU A 151 3.96 4.69 -0.45
CA LEU A 151 3.18 3.87 0.49
C LEU A 151 3.68 2.41 0.54
N MET A 152 3.86 1.77 -0.62
CA MET A 152 4.35 0.39 -0.68
C MET A 152 5.77 0.24 -0.11
N VAL A 153 6.66 1.20 -0.40
CA VAL A 153 8.02 1.22 0.13
C VAL A 153 8.03 1.41 1.63
N THR A 154 7.20 2.31 2.17
CA THR A 154 7.07 2.52 3.62
C THR A 154 6.55 1.26 4.30
N LEU A 155 5.52 0.62 3.75
CA LEU A 155 5.02 -0.65 4.28
C LEU A 155 6.09 -1.73 4.27
N LYS A 156 6.81 -1.85 3.14
CA LYS A 156 7.94 -2.77 3.03
C LYS A 156 8.94 -2.57 4.18
N MET A 157 9.29 -1.32 4.51
CA MET A 157 10.21 -1.02 5.62
C MET A 157 9.61 -1.38 6.98
N VAL A 158 8.36 -0.99 7.25
CA VAL A 158 7.70 -1.24 8.54
C VAL A 158 7.53 -2.74 8.80
N PHE A 159 7.02 -3.48 7.81
CA PHE A 159 6.86 -4.93 7.92
C PHE A 159 8.22 -5.64 7.98
N GLY A 160 9.20 -5.22 7.17
CA GLY A 160 10.56 -5.79 7.20
C GLY A 160 11.21 -5.69 8.58
N SER A 161 11.21 -4.49 9.19
CA SER A 161 11.77 -4.28 10.53
C SER A 161 11.06 -5.11 11.60
N SER A 162 9.73 -5.18 11.52
CA SER A 162 8.92 -5.94 12.48
C SER A 162 9.17 -7.45 12.36
N MET A 163 9.25 -7.97 11.14
CA MET A 163 9.53 -9.39 10.89
C MET A 163 10.92 -9.79 11.36
N MET A 164 11.92 -8.93 11.22
CA MET A 164 13.27 -9.22 11.71
C MET A 164 13.27 -9.45 13.23
N ALA A 165 12.53 -8.64 14.00
CA ALA A 165 12.39 -8.83 15.44
C ALA A 165 11.65 -10.14 15.80
N ILE A 166 10.54 -10.43 15.11
CA ILE A 166 9.76 -11.66 15.32
C ILE A 166 10.62 -12.90 15.00
N ALA A 167 11.38 -12.86 13.92
CA ALA A 167 12.23 -13.94 13.48
C ALA A 167 13.39 -14.20 14.45
N GLY A 168 14.00 -13.15 15.01
CA GLY A 168 15.01 -13.26 16.06
C GLY A 168 14.45 -13.95 17.30
N TRP A 169 13.27 -13.54 17.73
CA TRP A 169 12.59 -14.18 18.86
C TRP A 169 12.24 -15.66 18.58
N LEU A 170 11.80 -16.00 17.36
CA LEU A 170 11.54 -17.39 16.97
C LEU A 170 12.81 -18.25 16.90
N PHE A 171 13.94 -17.63 16.55
CA PHE A 171 15.25 -18.28 16.55
C PHE A 171 15.69 -18.60 17.99
N ASP A 172 15.58 -17.65 18.91
CA ASP A 172 15.93 -17.85 20.33
C ASP A 172 15.09 -18.94 21.01
N MET A 173 13.85 -19.14 20.53
CA MET A 173 12.99 -20.23 21.01
C MET A 173 13.34 -21.62 20.41
N GLU A 174 14.42 -21.73 19.63
CA GLU A 174 14.83 -22.93 18.88
C GLU A 174 13.75 -23.44 17.90
N ARG A 175 12.71 -22.65 17.65
CA ARG A 175 11.58 -23.05 16.81
C ARG A 175 11.87 -22.85 15.34
N LEU A 176 12.59 -21.78 14.99
CA LEU A 176 12.77 -21.33 13.61
C LEU A 176 13.34 -22.43 12.69
N PHE A 177 14.28 -23.23 13.21
CA PHE A 177 14.94 -24.32 12.48
C PHE A 177 14.61 -25.71 13.04
N SER A 178 13.57 -25.82 13.86
CA SER A 178 13.12 -27.09 14.43
C SER A 178 12.77 -28.15 13.37
N SER A 179 12.28 -27.71 12.21
CA SER A 179 11.95 -28.56 11.08
C SER A 179 11.94 -27.75 9.76
N PRO A 180 12.33 -28.36 8.63
CA PRO A 180 12.21 -27.73 7.30
C PRO A 180 10.79 -27.28 6.99
N GLU A 181 9.79 -28.05 7.43
CA GLU A 181 8.36 -27.75 7.25
C GLU A 181 7.97 -26.45 7.96
N TYR A 182 8.46 -26.24 9.18
CA TYR A 182 8.14 -25.03 9.94
C TYR A 182 8.74 -23.79 9.29
N PHE A 183 10.03 -23.84 8.92
CA PHE A 183 10.70 -22.74 8.24
C PHE A 183 10.03 -22.42 6.90
N PHE A 184 9.73 -23.46 6.11
CA PHE A 184 9.00 -23.30 4.86
C PHE A 184 7.60 -22.70 5.07
N THR A 185 6.87 -23.14 6.09
CA THR A 185 5.52 -22.63 6.40
C THR A 185 5.55 -21.15 6.75
N LEU A 186 6.52 -20.71 7.55
CA LEU A 186 6.67 -19.29 7.91
C LEU A 186 6.91 -18.40 6.69
N LEU A 187 7.65 -18.89 5.70
CA LEU A 187 7.92 -18.19 4.45
C LEU A 187 6.73 -18.26 3.48
N LEU A 188 6.07 -19.42 3.41
CA LEU A 188 4.94 -19.72 2.52
C LEU A 188 3.70 -18.88 2.86
N VAL A 189 3.36 -18.76 4.15
CA VAL A 189 2.08 -18.18 4.59
C VAL A 189 1.88 -16.75 4.07
N PRO A 190 2.82 -15.81 4.22
CA PRO A 190 2.69 -14.47 3.64
C PRO A 190 2.49 -14.50 2.13
N VAL A 191 3.25 -15.34 1.40
CA VAL A 191 3.15 -15.42 -0.07
C VAL A 191 1.78 -15.92 -0.51
N ILE A 192 1.24 -16.96 0.14
CA ILE A 192 -0.10 -17.48 -0.16
C ILE A 192 -1.16 -16.43 0.15
N ILE A 193 -1.10 -15.80 1.32
CA ILE A 193 -2.04 -14.71 1.68
C ILE A 193 -1.98 -13.61 0.63
N GLY A 194 -0.79 -13.11 0.30
CA GLY A 194 -0.62 -12.08 -0.72
C GLY A 194 -1.19 -12.48 -2.08
N THR A 195 -0.94 -13.72 -2.50
CA THR A 195 -1.43 -14.25 -3.79
C THR A 195 -2.96 -14.39 -3.80
N LEU A 196 -3.57 -14.80 -2.69
CA LEU A 196 -5.04 -14.90 -2.58
C LEU A 196 -5.73 -13.53 -2.73
N PHE A 197 -5.08 -12.44 -2.32
CA PHE A 197 -5.59 -11.08 -2.53
C PHE A 197 -5.59 -10.63 -4.00
N LEU A 198 -4.97 -11.40 -4.90
CA LEU A 198 -5.09 -11.17 -6.34
C LEU A 198 -6.37 -11.75 -6.94
N LEU A 199 -7.07 -12.68 -6.25
CA LEU A 199 -8.20 -13.42 -6.80
C LEU A 199 -9.34 -12.53 -7.32
N PRO A 200 -9.84 -11.52 -6.59
CA PRO A 200 -10.94 -10.70 -7.07
C PRO A 200 -10.48 -9.54 -7.98
N ILE A 201 -9.19 -9.49 -8.36
CA ILE A 201 -8.68 -8.50 -9.30
C ILE A 201 -9.12 -8.87 -10.72
N LYS A 202 -9.79 -7.92 -11.39
CA LYS A 202 -10.26 -8.08 -12.78
C LYS A 202 -9.12 -8.00 -13.77
N ALA A 203 -9.28 -8.66 -14.93
CA ALA A 203 -8.27 -8.72 -15.98
C ALA A 203 -7.86 -7.40 -16.61
N SER A 204 -8.76 -6.44 -16.60
CA SER A 204 -8.46 -5.09 -17.06
C SER A 204 -7.61 -4.28 -16.08
N LEU A 205 -7.25 -4.78 -14.89
CA LEU A 205 -6.46 -4.10 -13.84
C LEU A 205 -6.74 -2.58 -13.77
N PHE A 206 -5.85 -1.74 -14.31
CA PHE A 206 -6.03 -0.29 -14.45
C PHE A 206 -6.17 0.22 -15.90
N ASN A 207 -6.22 -0.68 -16.88
CA ASN A 207 -6.42 -0.38 -18.31
C ASN A 207 -7.87 0.01 -18.65
N CYS A 208 -8.73 0.22 -17.66
CA CYS A 208 -10.11 0.65 -17.82
C CYS A 208 -10.35 1.92 -17.01
N GLU A 209 -11.45 2.62 -17.29
CA GLU A 209 -11.83 3.81 -16.54
C GLU A 209 -11.98 3.51 -15.04
N PRO A 210 -11.61 4.47 -14.16
CA PRO A 210 -11.79 4.30 -12.73
C PRO A 210 -13.28 4.14 -12.38
N PRO A 211 -13.60 3.30 -11.37
CA PRO A 211 -14.98 3.11 -10.95
C PRO A 211 -15.57 4.43 -10.42
N VAL A 212 -16.85 4.66 -10.69
CA VAL A 212 -17.54 5.85 -10.20
C VAL A 212 -17.61 5.81 -8.66
N ARG A 213 -16.93 6.77 -8.01
CA ARG A 213 -16.87 6.89 -6.55
C ARG A 213 -18.08 7.64 -6.00
N GLN A 214 -19.25 7.01 -6.02
CA GLN A 214 -20.42 7.50 -5.28
C GLN A 214 -20.39 6.90 -3.87
N ALA A 215 -20.22 7.76 -2.87
CA ALA A 215 -20.37 7.39 -1.47
C ALA A 215 -21.54 8.19 -0.89
N ILE A 216 -22.43 7.50 -0.17
CA ILE A 216 -23.59 8.11 0.46
C ILE A 216 -23.09 9.17 1.47
N PRO A 217 -23.52 10.44 1.34
CA PRO A 217 -23.21 11.47 2.33
C PRO A 217 -23.66 11.03 3.73
N GLN A 218 -22.85 11.32 4.74
CA GLN A 218 -23.19 11.04 6.14
C GLN A 218 -23.66 12.31 6.83
N PRO A 219 -24.61 12.26 7.77
CA PRO A 219 -25.12 13.45 8.44
C PRO A 219 -23.99 14.18 9.17
N VAL A 220 -23.88 15.49 8.94
CA VAL A 220 -22.85 16.33 9.54
C VAL A 220 -23.10 16.46 11.05
N LYS A 221 -22.11 16.08 11.85
CA LYS A 221 -22.15 16.21 13.31
C LYS A 221 -21.15 17.24 13.78
N TYR A 222 -21.61 18.17 14.60
CA TYR A 222 -20.71 19.08 15.31
C TYR A 222 -19.83 18.26 16.26
N ARG A 223 -18.52 18.50 16.24
CA ARG A 223 -17.57 17.93 17.19
C ARG A 223 -16.64 19.02 17.67
N ASP A 224 -16.45 19.10 18.98
CA ASP A 224 -15.47 20.04 19.55
C ASP A 224 -14.05 19.72 19.03
N PRO A 225 -13.31 20.71 18.49
CA PRO A 225 -11.94 20.52 18.02
C PRO A 225 -10.97 20.02 19.10
N ALA A 226 -11.09 20.48 20.34
CA ALA A 226 -10.24 20.04 21.45
C ALA A 226 -10.53 18.59 21.84
N VAL A 227 -11.81 18.18 21.84
CA VAL A 227 -12.18 16.77 22.05
C VAL A 227 -11.66 15.90 20.90
N THR A 228 -11.72 16.41 19.66
CA THR A 228 -11.16 15.70 18.50
C THR A 228 -9.65 15.50 18.62
N PHE A 229 -8.92 16.52 19.09
CA PHE A 229 -7.49 16.41 19.39
C PHE A 229 -7.21 15.30 20.42
N LEU A 230 -7.92 15.31 21.55
CA LEU A 230 -7.71 14.32 22.61
C LEU A 230 -8.05 12.90 22.16
N LEU A 231 -9.16 12.73 21.43
CA LEU A 231 -9.56 11.43 20.93
C LEU A 231 -8.60 10.89 19.87
N PHE A 232 -7.90 11.76 19.12
CA PHE A 232 -6.85 11.33 18.20
C PHE A 232 -5.64 10.67 18.87
N LEU A 233 -5.47 10.85 20.19
CA LEU A 233 -4.46 10.12 20.98
C LEU A 233 -4.92 8.70 21.35
N VAL A 234 -6.23 8.41 21.23
CA VAL A 234 -6.77 7.08 21.46
C VAL A 234 -6.48 6.19 20.25
N PRO A 235 -5.89 5.00 20.45
CA PRO A 235 -5.60 4.09 19.34
C PRO A 235 -6.81 3.84 18.45
N PHE A 236 -6.59 3.81 17.13
CA PHE A 236 -7.57 3.57 16.08
C PHE A 236 -8.68 4.64 15.92
N TYR A 237 -8.79 5.64 16.79
CA TYR A 237 -9.78 6.71 16.63
C TYR A 237 -9.53 7.53 15.36
N ASN A 238 -8.27 7.69 14.95
CA ASN A 238 -7.89 8.34 13.70
C ASN A 238 -8.59 7.72 12.48
N ILE A 239 -8.71 6.38 12.43
CA ILE A 239 -9.40 5.65 11.35
C ILE A 239 -10.88 6.01 11.37
N TYR A 240 -11.52 5.90 12.53
CA TYR A 240 -12.93 6.24 12.70
C TYR A 240 -13.22 7.68 12.24
N TRP A 241 -12.41 8.65 12.71
CA TRP A 241 -12.60 10.05 12.38
C TRP A 241 -12.38 10.32 10.88
N LEU A 242 -11.34 9.74 10.28
CA LEU A 242 -11.08 9.89 8.84
C LEU A 242 -12.21 9.32 7.99
N VAL A 243 -12.78 8.17 8.36
CA VAL A 243 -13.98 7.62 7.70
C VAL A 243 -15.15 8.59 7.82
N LYS A 244 -15.38 9.17 9.01
CA LYS A 244 -16.50 10.09 9.27
C LYS A 244 -16.37 11.39 8.51
N ILE A 245 -15.24 12.08 8.62
CA ILE A 245 -15.06 13.41 8.01
C ILE A 245 -15.18 13.35 6.48
N HIS A 246 -14.68 12.28 5.84
CA HIS A 246 -14.82 12.05 4.39
C HIS A 246 -16.26 11.73 3.97
N GLY A 247 -17.09 11.20 4.88
CA GLY A 247 -18.51 11.01 4.63
C GLY A 247 -19.32 12.30 4.82
N GLU A 248 -18.94 13.14 5.77
CA GLU A 248 -19.67 14.36 6.11
C GLU A 248 -19.40 15.51 5.14
N ILE A 249 -18.16 15.69 4.69
CA ILE A 249 -17.81 16.73 3.69
C ILE A 249 -18.54 16.52 2.35
N ARG A 250 -19.01 15.28 2.09
CA ARG A 250 -19.78 14.93 0.88
C ARG A 250 -21.18 15.52 0.82
N ASN A 251 -21.69 16.08 1.91
CA ASN A 251 -22.91 16.90 1.84
C ASN A 251 -22.66 18.24 1.12
N TYR A 252 -21.41 18.66 1.01
CA TYR A 252 -21.03 19.95 0.43
C TYR A 252 -20.27 19.83 -0.90
N THR A 253 -19.51 18.74 -1.10
CA THR A 253 -18.76 18.52 -2.34
C THR A 253 -18.65 17.06 -2.74
N GLN A 254 -18.73 16.77 -4.03
CA GLN A 254 -18.45 15.43 -4.61
C GLN A 254 -17.11 15.40 -5.37
N SER A 255 -16.16 16.21 -4.92
CA SER A 255 -14.83 16.35 -5.53
C SER A 255 -14.15 15.01 -5.82
N ALA A 256 -13.59 14.88 -7.02
CA ALA A 256 -12.81 13.72 -7.44
C ALA A 256 -11.49 13.58 -6.66
N ALA A 257 -10.98 14.65 -6.03
CA ALA A 257 -9.78 14.57 -5.20
C ALA A 257 -10.06 13.90 -3.84
N LEU A 258 -11.32 13.84 -3.40
CA LEU A 258 -11.69 13.32 -2.09
C LEU A 258 -11.74 11.78 -2.09
N LEU A 259 -11.14 11.17 -1.07
CA LEU A 259 -11.23 9.73 -0.84
C LEU A 259 -12.67 9.31 -0.52
N THR A 260 -13.02 8.07 -0.85
CA THR A 260 -14.21 7.46 -0.27
C THR A 260 -14.00 7.23 1.23
N PRO A 261 -15.06 7.20 2.07
CA PRO A 261 -14.90 6.91 3.50
C PRO A 261 -14.13 5.61 3.77
N ARG A 262 -14.39 4.56 2.98
CA ARG A 262 -13.67 3.29 3.06
C ARG A 262 -12.21 3.44 2.65
N GLY A 263 -11.93 4.15 1.55
CA GLY A 263 -10.57 4.43 1.10
C GLY A 263 -9.76 5.19 2.16
N ALA A 264 -10.35 6.22 2.77
CA ALA A 264 -9.72 6.96 3.86
C ALA A 264 -9.41 6.08 5.08
N GLY A 265 -10.32 5.17 5.45
CA GLY A 265 -10.09 4.22 6.53
C GLY A 265 -8.92 3.26 6.25
N TRP A 266 -8.86 2.69 5.05
CA TRP A 266 -7.73 1.85 4.65
C TRP A 266 -6.42 2.62 4.61
N SER A 267 -6.41 3.82 4.02
CA SER A 267 -5.20 4.65 3.99
C SER A 267 -4.73 5.06 5.40
N ALA A 268 -5.65 5.25 6.35
CA ALA A 268 -5.34 5.55 7.75
C ALA A 268 -4.70 4.38 8.51
N PHE A 269 -5.05 3.15 8.16
CA PHE A 269 -4.46 1.94 8.74
C PHE A 269 -3.00 1.77 8.31
N VAL A 270 -2.64 2.30 7.13
CA VAL A 270 -1.44 1.91 6.38
C VAL A 270 -0.40 3.03 6.44
N THR A 271 -0.06 3.48 7.67
CA THR A 271 1.08 4.36 8.03
C THR A 271 0.87 5.88 8.04
N ALA A 272 1.71 6.55 8.82
CA ALA A 272 1.81 8.01 8.94
C ALA A 272 2.14 8.72 7.61
N PHE A 273 2.76 8.02 6.64
CA PHE A 273 3.24 8.64 5.39
C PHE A 273 2.10 9.26 4.57
N VAL A 274 0.94 8.60 4.53
CA VAL A 274 -0.20 9.05 3.72
C VAL A 274 -1.03 10.12 4.44
N THR A 275 -0.86 10.24 5.75
CA THR A 275 -1.66 11.14 6.60
C THR A 275 -1.56 12.60 6.13
N PRO A 276 -0.38 13.21 5.89
CA PRO A 276 -0.30 14.58 5.39
C PRO A 276 -1.08 14.85 4.11
N VAL A 277 -1.13 13.88 3.21
CA VAL A 277 -1.80 14.01 1.90
C VAL A 277 -3.31 13.95 2.06
N ILE A 278 -3.82 13.05 2.91
CA ILE A 278 -5.25 12.99 3.24
C ILE A 278 -5.68 14.32 3.86
N PHE A 279 -4.88 14.86 4.77
CA PHE A 279 -5.20 16.11 5.46
C PHE A 279 -5.11 17.32 4.53
N SER A 280 -4.13 17.36 3.62
CA SER A 280 -4.03 18.38 2.57
C SER A 280 -5.28 18.38 1.70
N THR A 281 -5.63 17.22 1.16
CA THR A 281 -6.80 17.08 0.26
C THR A 281 -8.11 17.43 0.96
N LEU A 282 -8.29 17.04 2.23
CA LEU A 282 -9.45 17.48 3.02
C LEU A 282 -9.48 19.00 3.16
N ASN A 283 -8.37 19.62 3.57
CA ASN A 283 -8.30 21.06 3.74
C ASN A 283 -8.56 21.80 2.42
N ASP A 284 -7.95 21.39 1.30
CA ASP A 284 -8.15 22.05 0.01
C ASP A 284 -9.63 22.03 -0.43
N ASN A 285 -10.34 20.94 -0.16
CA ASN A 285 -11.78 20.87 -0.41
C ASN A 285 -12.59 21.77 0.54
N LEU A 286 -12.28 21.79 1.83
CA LEU A 286 -12.95 22.67 2.78
C LEU A 286 -12.72 24.14 2.45
N ARG A 287 -11.49 24.51 2.06
CA ARG A 287 -11.13 25.85 1.60
C ARG A 287 -11.93 26.25 0.38
N ALA A 288 -12.01 25.39 -0.64
CA ALA A 288 -12.79 25.65 -1.83
C ALA A 288 -14.29 25.87 -1.51
N ILE A 289 -14.86 25.13 -0.54
CA ILE A 289 -16.23 25.32 -0.08
C ILE A 289 -16.39 26.68 0.64
N ILE A 290 -15.46 27.04 1.54
CA ILE A 290 -15.53 28.32 2.27
C ILE A 290 -15.39 29.50 1.30
N GLU A 291 -14.41 29.42 0.41
CA GLU A 291 -14.14 30.43 -0.62
C GLU A 291 -15.30 30.56 -1.62
N SER A 292 -16.02 29.48 -1.94
CA SER A 292 -17.22 29.55 -2.80
C SER A 292 -18.41 30.29 -2.17
N HIS A 293 -18.43 30.43 -0.84
CA HIS A 293 -19.42 31.20 -0.10
C HIS A 293 -18.92 32.62 0.25
N GLY A 294 -17.88 33.09 -0.45
CA GLY A 294 -17.33 34.45 -0.29
C GLY A 294 -16.57 34.68 1.03
N GLN A 295 -16.27 33.62 1.76
CA GLN A 295 -15.51 33.68 3.01
C GLN A 295 -14.04 33.37 2.78
N THR A 296 -13.16 33.92 3.64
CA THR A 296 -11.73 33.62 3.56
C THR A 296 -11.40 32.40 4.42
N ALA A 297 -10.81 31.39 3.79
CA ALA A 297 -10.37 30.21 4.51
C ALA A 297 -9.34 30.55 5.60
N ARG A 298 -9.62 30.15 6.84
CA ARG A 298 -8.80 30.46 8.02
C ARG A 298 -7.40 29.85 8.01
N TYR A 299 -7.26 28.60 7.51
CA TYR A 299 -6.01 27.85 7.60
C TYR A 299 -5.40 27.59 6.21
N LYS A 300 -4.08 27.83 6.10
CA LYS A 300 -3.31 27.55 4.89
C LYS A 300 -2.95 26.07 4.81
N THR A 301 -2.94 25.51 3.60
CA THR A 301 -2.69 24.07 3.36
C THR A 301 -1.32 23.60 3.88
N TRP A 302 -0.26 24.39 3.72
CA TRP A 302 1.08 24.03 4.21
C TRP A 302 1.13 23.83 5.74
N LEU A 303 0.33 24.60 6.48
CA LEU A 303 0.26 24.52 7.94
C LEU A 303 -0.43 23.23 8.37
N ILE A 304 -1.49 22.83 7.65
CA ILE A 304 -2.16 21.54 7.84
C ILE A 304 -1.21 20.38 7.52
N ILE A 305 -0.43 20.46 6.45
CA ILE A 305 0.57 19.44 6.09
C ILE A 305 1.64 19.31 7.17
N LEU A 306 2.21 20.45 7.62
CA LEU A 306 3.23 20.49 8.65
C LEU A 306 2.77 19.79 9.93
N PHE A 307 1.59 20.17 10.44
CA PHE A 307 1.04 19.53 11.63
C PHE A 307 0.57 18.10 11.38
N ALA A 308 0.13 17.74 10.17
CA ALA A 308 -0.24 16.36 9.88
C ALA A 308 0.96 15.41 9.89
N PHE A 309 2.16 15.94 9.64
CA PHE A 309 3.41 15.20 9.78
C PHE A 309 3.93 15.18 11.23
N LEU A 310 3.97 16.34 11.91
CA LEU A 310 4.58 16.46 13.24
C LEU A 310 3.64 16.05 14.39
N LEU A 311 2.37 16.44 14.31
CA LEU A 311 1.37 16.22 15.35
C LEU A 311 -0.03 16.08 14.71
N PRO A 312 -0.34 14.91 14.10
CA PRO A 312 -1.62 14.66 13.42
C PRO A 312 -2.88 15.10 14.18
N PRO A 313 -2.96 14.96 15.53
CA PRO A 313 -4.10 15.45 16.29
C PRO A 313 -4.41 16.94 16.11
N VAL A 314 -3.38 17.79 15.93
CA VAL A 314 -3.57 19.24 15.68
C VAL A 314 -4.25 19.46 14.34
N SER A 315 -3.75 18.85 13.27
CA SER A 315 -4.38 18.99 11.96
C SER A 315 -5.82 18.47 11.96
N ALA A 316 -6.14 17.46 12.77
CA ALA A 316 -7.50 16.93 12.87
C ALA A 316 -8.45 17.95 13.52
N ALA A 317 -8.00 18.59 14.60
CA ALA A 317 -8.72 19.66 15.24
C ALA A 317 -8.94 20.87 14.31
N LEU A 318 -7.93 21.25 13.53
CA LEU A 318 -8.03 22.37 12.57
C LEU A 318 -9.05 22.08 11.46
N ILE A 319 -9.00 20.88 10.86
CA ILE A 319 -9.98 20.43 9.86
C ILE A 319 -11.39 20.37 10.46
N GLN A 320 -11.53 19.82 11.68
CA GLN A 320 -12.83 19.74 12.35
C GLN A 320 -13.40 21.13 12.63
N SER A 321 -12.56 22.10 13.01
CA SER A 321 -12.94 23.50 13.21
C SER A 321 -13.54 24.11 11.92
N GLN A 322 -12.86 23.94 10.78
CA GLN A 322 -13.38 24.39 9.48
C GLN A 322 -14.69 23.70 9.08
N MET A 323 -14.80 22.39 9.33
CA MET A 323 -16.02 21.65 9.04
C MET A 323 -17.22 22.15 9.87
N ASN A 324 -16.98 22.47 11.15
CA ASN A 324 -18.00 23.05 12.02
C ASN A 324 -18.42 24.45 11.56
N GLU A 325 -17.48 25.27 11.08
CA GLU A 325 -17.72 26.60 10.53
C GLU A 325 -18.64 26.54 9.31
N ILE A 326 -18.34 25.67 8.34
CA ILE A 326 -19.17 25.47 7.15
C ILE A 326 -20.60 25.07 7.55
N ASN A 327 -20.74 24.08 8.44
CA ASN A 327 -22.06 23.63 8.90
C ASN A 327 -22.83 24.73 9.64
N GLY A 328 -22.14 25.56 10.43
CA GLY A 328 -22.75 26.66 11.18
C GLY A 328 -23.14 27.85 10.30
N ASN A 329 -22.36 28.15 9.26
CA ASN A 329 -22.62 29.26 8.34
C ASN A 329 -23.78 28.92 7.40
N LEU A 330 -23.79 27.71 6.83
CA LEU A 330 -24.86 27.27 5.93
C LEU A 330 -26.21 27.11 6.63
N LYS A 331 -26.22 26.66 7.89
CA LYS A 331 -27.45 26.63 8.69
C LYS A 331 -28.03 28.02 8.94
N ARG A 332 -27.18 29.04 9.06
CA ARG A 332 -27.62 30.44 9.24
C ARG A 332 -28.18 31.00 7.93
N GLU A 333 -27.54 30.73 6.79
CA GLU A 333 -28.05 31.15 5.48
C GLU A 333 -29.41 30.51 5.16
N ALA A 334 -29.60 29.23 5.46
CA ALA A 334 -30.89 28.54 5.27
C ALA A 334 -32.01 29.00 6.22
N GLN A 335 -31.69 29.72 7.30
CA GLN A 335 -32.67 30.34 8.21
C GLN A 335 -33.03 31.77 7.81
N LEU A 336 -32.25 32.39 6.92
CA LEU A 336 -32.41 33.76 6.46
C LEU A 336 -33.08 33.84 5.07
N SER A 337 -33.28 32.71 4.39
CA SER A 337 -33.97 32.57 3.10
C SER A 337 -35.40 32.08 3.24
#